data_AF-A0A1A8M2J4-F1
#
_entry.id   AF-A0A1A8M2J4-F1
#
_cell.length_a   1.000
_cell.length_b   1.000
_cell.length_c   1.000
_cell.angle_alpha   90.00
_cell.angle_beta   90.00
_cell.angle_gamma   90.00
#
_symmetry.space_group_name_H-M   'P 1'
#
loop_
_entity.id
_entity.type
_entity.pdbx_description
1 polymer ?
#
loop_
_entity_poly.entity_id
_entity_poly.type
_entity_poly.pdbx_seq_one_letter_code
_entity_poly.pdbx_strand_id
1 'polypeptide(L)'
;MSSARTRWPSPYAVLTFVLLLAAPGCPASPQSASWGSAWGSSSSPEHPVRARRQLNFRNEWATWSGWSVCSRSCGGGASVRTRTCLTRNPVGGPCAGDPRQYKICNTKECSAGSEGFREMQCAAFNDRPLVAGNSFRWTTFHGGSNPCELSCLALGHNFYYNFGHVLDGTSCSKEPGAVCVNGRCLKPGCDSILGSKQQEDACMVCGGHNTTCLHHKSVYQNRRMEAGGPFGYNEVAMIPAGATHIRVTDNSRNYLALQNGRSQF
;
A
#
# COMPACT_ATOMS: atom_id res chain seq x y z
N MET A 1 4.17 27.27 -4.53
CA MET A 1 3.11 28.06 -3.87
C MET A 1 2.00 28.13 -4.88
N SER A 2 0.81 27.64 -4.58
CA SER A 2 -0.21 27.58 -5.62
C SER A 2 -1.63 27.83 -5.18
N SER A 3 -2.37 28.49 -6.07
CA SER A 3 -3.71 29.02 -5.84
C SER A 3 -4.60 28.89 -7.07
N ALA A 4 -5.90 28.65 -6.85
CA ALA A 4 -6.92 28.32 -7.85
C ALA A 4 -8.17 29.18 -7.63
N ARG A 5 -8.91 29.78 -8.57
CA ARG A 5 -10.17 30.53 -8.23
C ARG A 5 -11.17 30.50 -9.38
N THR A 6 -12.37 31.00 -9.12
CA THR A 6 -13.58 30.71 -9.91
C THR A 6 -14.39 31.98 -10.25
N ARG A 7 -15.27 31.87 -11.25
CA ARG A 7 -16.10 32.95 -11.83
C ARG A 7 -17.59 32.56 -11.90
N TRP A 8 -18.49 33.55 -11.86
CA TRP A 8 -19.94 33.37 -11.72
C TRP A 8 -20.72 33.72 -12.99
N PRO A 9 -21.86 33.05 -13.21
CA PRO A 9 -23.16 33.73 -13.08
C PRO A 9 -24.27 32.91 -12.36
N SER A 10 -25.31 33.64 -11.96
CA SER A 10 -26.48 33.36 -11.10
C SER A 10 -27.65 32.62 -11.80
N PRO A 11 -28.86 32.45 -11.20
CA PRO A 11 -29.25 31.71 -9.98
C PRO A 11 -30.30 30.60 -10.28
N TYR A 12 -30.81 29.98 -9.20
CA TYR A 12 -31.97 29.07 -9.09
C TYR A 12 -31.70 27.58 -9.19
N ALA A 13 -31.68 26.91 -8.03
CA ALA A 13 -32.71 25.93 -7.67
C ALA A 13 -32.57 25.59 -6.19
N VAL A 14 -33.59 25.92 -5.42
CA VAL A 14 -33.82 25.47 -4.05
C VAL A 14 -34.21 24.00 -4.12
N LEU A 15 -33.62 23.16 -3.27
CA LEU A 15 -34.23 21.89 -2.86
C LEU A 15 -33.72 21.53 -1.47
N THR A 16 -34.54 21.86 -0.49
CA THR A 16 -34.51 21.38 0.89
C THR A 16 -34.79 19.88 0.92
N PHE A 17 -33.91 19.10 1.57
CA PHE A 17 -34.27 17.78 2.08
C PHE A 17 -34.21 17.80 3.61
N VAL A 18 -35.39 17.65 4.20
CA VAL A 18 -35.62 17.42 5.63
C VAL A 18 -35.22 15.98 5.92
N LEU A 19 -34.24 15.77 6.82
CA LEU A 19 -34.01 14.45 7.42
C LEU A 19 -34.73 14.39 8.76
N LEU A 20 -35.76 13.55 8.81
CA LEU A 20 -36.51 13.17 9.99
C LEU A 20 -35.62 12.40 10.97
N LEU A 21 -35.66 12.84 12.22
CA LEU A 21 -35.10 12.15 13.38
C LEU A 21 -35.81 10.80 13.56
N ALA A 22 -35.03 9.72 13.65
CA ALA A 22 -35.51 8.44 14.15
C ALA A 22 -35.00 8.24 15.57
N ALA A 23 -35.92 8.23 16.53
CA ALA A 23 -35.73 7.58 17.82
C ALA A 23 -36.84 6.55 17.97
N PRO A 24 -36.50 5.30 18.28
CA PRO A 24 -37.40 4.51 19.10
C PRO A 24 -36.65 3.84 20.27
N GLY A 25 -37.06 4.24 21.47
CA GLY A 25 -37.56 3.34 22.51
C GLY A 25 -36.63 2.25 23.05
N CYS A 26 -36.15 2.46 24.27
CA CYS A 26 -35.89 1.38 25.22
C CYS A 26 -37.17 0.58 25.49
N PRO A 27 -37.03 -0.72 25.79
CA PRO A 27 -37.76 -1.26 26.93
C PRO A 27 -36.88 -2.05 27.89
N ALA A 28 -37.39 -2.07 29.11
CA ALA A 28 -36.79 -2.51 30.35
C ALA A 28 -36.47 -4.01 30.44
N SER A 29 -35.54 -4.29 31.33
CA SER A 29 -35.27 -5.56 31.97
C SER A 29 -36.47 -6.09 32.78
N PRO A 30 -36.50 -7.40 33.04
CA PRO A 30 -36.94 -7.86 34.36
C PRO A 30 -36.00 -8.91 34.96
N GLN A 31 -35.58 -8.59 36.19
CA GLN A 31 -35.57 -9.39 37.41
C GLN A 31 -35.24 -10.90 37.35
N SER A 32 -34.13 -11.20 38.02
CA SER A 32 -33.91 -12.30 38.97
C SER A 32 -35.10 -13.20 39.33
N ALA A 33 -34.91 -14.51 39.16
CA ALA A 33 -35.51 -15.53 40.01
C ALA A 33 -34.46 -16.61 40.30
N SER A 34 -34.02 -16.62 41.54
CA SER A 34 -33.23 -17.66 42.20
C SER A 34 -34.06 -18.91 42.39
N TRP A 35 -33.55 -20.08 41.98
CA TRP A 35 -33.91 -21.38 42.59
C TRP A 35 -32.65 -22.02 43.13
N GLY A 36 -32.59 -22.11 44.46
CA GLY A 36 -31.66 -22.97 45.17
C GLY A 36 -32.19 -24.40 45.18
N SER A 37 -31.28 -25.34 44.96
CA SER A 37 -31.45 -26.74 45.34
C SER A 37 -30.15 -27.22 45.93
N ALA A 38 -30.14 -27.31 47.26
CA ALA A 38 -29.05 -27.77 48.10
C ALA A 38 -28.68 -29.22 47.81
N TRP A 39 -27.40 -29.49 47.54
CA TRP A 39 -26.84 -30.84 47.60
C TRP A 39 -25.51 -30.80 48.37
N GLY A 40 -25.60 -31.27 49.63
CA GLY A 40 -24.63 -32.12 50.30
C GLY A 40 -23.16 -31.70 50.33
N SER A 41 -22.75 -31.15 51.46
CA SER A 41 -21.36 -31.17 51.90
C SER A 41 -20.94 -32.60 52.24
N SER A 42 -20.00 -33.18 51.49
CA SER A 42 -19.16 -34.27 51.98
C SER A 42 -17.70 -33.89 51.82
N SER A 43 -17.07 -33.56 52.94
CA SER A 43 -15.64 -33.28 53.04
C SER A 43 -14.84 -34.57 52.90
N SER A 44 -14.23 -34.78 51.74
CA SER A 44 -13.07 -35.69 51.59
C SER A 44 -11.80 -34.84 51.49
N PRO A 45 -10.68 -35.24 52.12
CA PRO A 45 -9.45 -34.48 52.03
C PRO A 45 -8.86 -34.65 50.63
N GLU A 46 -9.05 -33.65 49.78
CA GLU A 46 -8.43 -33.60 48.46
C GLU A 46 -6.91 -33.46 48.63
N HIS A 47 -6.19 -34.46 48.13
CA HIS A 47 -4.77 -34.35 47.82
C HIS A 47 -4.51 -33.04 47.06
N PRO A 48 -3.39 -32.32 47.31
CA PRO A 48 -3.05 -31.17 46.49
C PRO A 48 -2.87 -31.67 45.05
N VAL A 49 -3.87 -31.41 44.21
CA VAL A 49 -3.76 -31.57 42.76
C VAL A 49 -2.65 -30.62 42.36
N ARG A 50 -1.46 -31.19 42.18
CA ARG A 50 -0.28 -30.51 41.70
C ARG A 50 -0.70 -29.89 40.37
N ALA A 51 -1.00 -28.58 40.39
CA ALA A 51 -1.33 -27.85 39.19
C ALA A 51 -0.20 -28.15 38.21
N ARG A 52 -0.49 -28.94 37.17
CA ARG A 52 0.46 -29.13 36.08
C ARG A 52 0.76 -27.71 35.63
N ARG A 53 1.99 -27.24 35.87
CA ARG A 53 2.56 -26.15 35.09
C ARG A 53 2.44 -26.63 33.65
N GLN A 54 1.38 -26.20 32.97
CA GLN A 54 1.34 -26.26 31.52
C GLN A 54 2.46 -25.34 31.09
N LEU A 55 3.64 -25.93 30.89
CA LEU A 55 4.71 -25.26 30.18
C LEU A 55 4.11 -24.97 28.81
N ASN A 56 3.76 -23.71 28.58
CA ASN A 56 3.38 -23.19 27.28
C ASN A 56 4.62 -23.28 26.39
N PHE A 57 4.94 -24.48 25.92
CA PHE A 57 5.93 -24.69 24.89
C PHE A 57 5.27 -24.28 23.57
N ARG A 58 5.16 -22.97 23.36
CA ARG A 58 4.86 -22.42 22.03
C ARG A 58 6.16 -22.39 21.25
N ASN A 59 6.05 -22.66 19.96
CA ASN A 59 7.17 -22.48 19.04
C ASN A 59 7.29 -20.99 18.76
N GLU A 60 8.52 -20.49 18.82
CA GLU A 60 8.82 -19.07 18.77
C GLU A 60 9.77 -18.78 17.62
N TRP A 61 9.62 -17.60 17.02
CA TRP A 61 10.55 -17.15 16.00
C TRP A 61 11.88 -16.76 16.63
N ALA A 62 12.99 -17.23 16.04
CA ALA A 62 14.28 -16.63 16.28
C ALA A 62 14.30 -15.16 15.82
N THR A 63 15.30 -14.42 16.27
CA THR A 63 15.58 -13.08 15.74
C THR A 63 15.79 -13.14 14.24
N TRP A 64 15.31 -12.11 13.54
CA TRP A 64 15.60 -11.95 12.12
C TRP A 64 17.11 -11.87 11.87
N SER A 65 17.55 -12.46 10.77
CA SER A 65 18.88 -12.23 10.22
C SER A 65 19.08 -10.76 9.85
N GLY A 66 20.33 -10.41 9.54
CA GLY A 66 20.61 -9.22 8.76
C GLY A 66 19.92 -9.26 7.38
N TRP A 67 19.71 -8.09 6.80
CA TRP A 67 19.26 -7.97 5.42
C TRP A 67 20.37 -8.44 4.46
N SER A 68 19.97 -9.14 3.40
CA SER A 68 20.86 -9.48 2.29
C SER A 68 21.34 -8.21 1.56
N VAL A 69 22.35 -8.38 0.71
CA VAL A 69 22.65 -7.38 -0.32
C VAL A 69 21.41 -7.17 -1.19
N CYS A 70 21.20 -5.92 -1.63
CA CYS A 70 20.10 -5.56 -2.51
C CYS A 70 20.28 -6.23 -3.88
N SER A 71 19.19 -6.73 -4.47
CA SER A 71 19.25 -7.36 -5.80
C SER A 71 19.62 -6.41 -6.93
N ARG A 72 19.50 -5.09 -6.71
CA ARG A 72 19.86 -4.03 -7.67
C ARG A 72 20.62 -2.92 -6.99
N SER A 73 21.48 -2.22 -7.72
CA SER A 73 22.23 -1.06 -7.22
C SER A 73 21.49 0.28 -7.39
N CYS A 74 20.47 0.32 -8.25
CA CYS A 74 19.64 1.50 -8.53
C CYS A 74 18.24 1.09 -9.01
N GLY A 75 17.32 2.06 -9.09
CA GLY A 75 15.98 1.92 -9.65
C GLY A 75 15.05 1.02 -8.85
N GLY A 76 15.37 0.75 -7.59
CA GLY A 76 14.60 -0.11 -6.68
C GLY A 76 14.88 -1.61 -6.89
N GLY A 77 15.47 -2.26 -5.89
CA GLY A 77 15.63 -3.71 -5.80
C GLY A 77 15.00 -4.29 -4.55
N ALA A 78 15.16 -5.60 -4.34
CA ALA A 78 14.68 -6.29 -3.14
C ALA A 78 15.86 -6.79 -2.29
N SER A 79 15.75 -6.62 -0.97
CA SER A 79 16.60 -7.30 0.02
C SER A 79 15.75 -8.29 0.80
N VAL A 80 16.33 -9.42 1.19
CA VAL A 80 15.67 -10.46 1.98
C VAL A 80 16.32 -10.60 3.34
N ARG A 81 15.51 -10.86 4.37
CA ARG A 81 15.97 -11.38 5.65
C ARG A 81 15.14 -12.61 6.03
N THR A 82 15.74 -13.49 6.82
CA THR A 82 15.12 -14.75 7.20
C THR A 82 15.14 -14.93 8.71
N ARG A 83 14.25 -15.79 9.20
CA ARG A 83 14.21 -16.22 10.60
C ARG A 83 13.87 -17.70 10.65
N THR A 84 14.37 -18.39 11.66
CA THR A 84 14.10 -19.80 11.90
C THR A 84 13.07 -19.97 13.00
N CYS A 85 12.22 -20.98 12.88
CA CYS A 85 11.27 -21.32 13.94
C CYS A 85 12.00 -22.18 14.98
N LEU A 86 12.04 -21.72 16.23
CA LEU A 86 12.61 -22.46 17.35
C LEU A 86 11.53 -23.38 17.91
N THR A 87 11.57 -24.64 17.47
CA THR A 87 10.63 -25.67 17.91
C THR A 87 11.00 -26.15 19.32
N ARG A 88 10.21 -25.76 20.32
CA ARG A 88 10.31 -26.29 21.69
C ARG A 88 9.23 -27.34 21.98
N ASN A 89 8.17 -27.39 21.17
CA ASN A 89 7.13 -28.41 21.24
C ASN A 89 6.88 -29.03 19.86
N PRO A 90 7.16 -30.32 19.67
CA PRO A 90 6.89 -31.00 18.40
C PRO A 90 5.37 -31.11 18.10
N VAL A 91 4.50 -30.98 19.12
CA VAL A 91 3.04 -31.06 18.95
C VAL A 91 2.45 -29.71 18.51
N GLY A 92 3.17 -28.60 18.67
CA GLY A 92 2.66 -27.23 18.46
C GLY A 92 2.61 -26.74 17.00
N GLY A 93 3.04 -27.54 16.02
CA GLY A 93 3.13 -27.12 14.62
C GLY A 93 4.19 -26.04 14.35
N PRO A 94 4.43 -25.64 13.09
CA PRO A 94 5.39 -24.58 12.78
C PRO A 94 4.95 -23.22 13.34
N CYS A 95 5.90 -22.30 13.50
CA CYS A 95 5.62 -20.93 13.92
C CYS A 95 4.70 -20.23 12.92
N ALA A 96 3.72 -19.46 13.41
CA ALA A 96 2.79 -18.73 12.56
C ALA A 96 3.47 -17.54 11.86
N GLY A 97 3.23 -17.40 10.55
CA GLY A 97 3.73 -16.32 9.70
C GLY A 97 4.91 -16.72 8.81
N ASP A 98 5.37 -15.79 7.97
CA ASP A 98 6.40 -16.10 6.98
C ASP A 98 7.81 -16.17 7.60
N PRO A 99 8.64 -17.14 7.19
CA PRO A 99 10.04 -17.23 7.61
C PRO A 99 10.96 -16.27 6.85
N ARG A 100 10.44 -15.61 5.80
CA ARG A 100 11.17 -14.66 4.96
C ARG A 100 10.43 -13.33 4.96
N GLN A 101 11.19 -12.24 4.95
CA GLN A 101 10.65 -10.90 4.75
C GLN A 101 11.50 -10.17 3.74
N TYR A 102 10.84 -9.33 2.93
CA TYR A 102 11.48 -8.59 1.87
C TYR A 102 11.29 -7.08 2.06
N LYS A 103 12.30 -6.31 1.70
CA LYS A 103 12.32 -4.85 1.81
C LYS A 103 12.79 -4.24 0.50
N ILE A 104 12.19 -3.11 0.10
CA ILE A 104 12.69 -2.32 -1.02
C ILE A 104 14.03 -1.67 -0.64
N CYS A 105 14.97 -1.64 -1.57
CA CYS A 105 16.30 -1.08 -1.39
C CYS A 105 16.77 -0.36 -2.66
N ASN A 106 17.77 0.52 -2.53
CA ASN A 106 18.40 1.23 -3.65
C ASN A 106 17.39 1.89 -4.62
N THR A 107 16.44 2.64 -4.06
CA THR A 107 15.34 3.30 -4.78
C THR A 107 15.74 4.54 -5.57
N LYS A 108 17.01 4.97 -5.48
CA LYS A 108 17.53 6.05 -6.31
C LYS A 108 17.48 5.65 -7.77
N GLU A 109 17.00 6.53 -8.63
CA GLU A 109 16.92 6.28 -10.07
C GLU A 109 18.28 5.91 -10.65
N CYS A 110 18.25 5.05 -11.67
CA CYS A 110 19.45 4.70 -12.42
C CYS A 110 19.90 5.88 -13.31
N SER A 111 21.18 5.90 -13.68
CA SER A 111 21.73 6.90 -14.59
C SER A 111 21.02 6.88 -15.94
N ALA A 112 20.86 8.05 -16.58
CA ALA A 112 20.30 8.13 -17.92
C ALA A 112 21.06 7.20 -18.89
N GLY A 113 20.31 6.43 -19.69
CA GLY A 113 20.88 5.44 -20.61
C GLY A 113 21.22 4.08 -19.99
N SER A 114 20.95 3.86 -18.70
CA SER A 114 21.06 2.51 -18.12
C SER A 114 20.07 1.56 -18.81
N GLU A 115 20.53 0.35 -19.15
CA GLU A 115 19.68 -0.69 -19.70
C GLU A 115 18.57 -1.07 -18.69
N GLY A 116 17.35 -1.30 -19.21
CA GLY A 116 16.25 -1.75 -18.38
C GLY A 116 16.53 -3.12 -17.76
N PHE A 117 16.28 -3.27 -16.45
CA PHE A 117 16.62 -4.52 -15.76
C PHE A 117 15.90 -5.76 -16.31
N ARG A 118 14.68 -5.59 -16.85
CA ARG A 118 13.97 -6.67 -17.54
C ARG A 118 14.48 -6.90 -18.96
N GLU A 119 14.91 -5.84 -19.66
CA GLU A 119 15.50 -5.94 -20.99
C GLU A 119 16.80 -6.75 -20.95
N MET A 120 17.67 -6.45 -19.99
CA MET A 120 18.90 -7.21 -19.72
C MET A 120 18.62 -8.70 -19.52
N GLN A 121 17.53 -9.05 -18.82
CA GLN A 121 17.15 -10.45 -18.60
C GLN A 121 16.71 -11.16 -19.89
N CYS A 122 15.96 -10.48 -20.77
CA CYS A 122 15.66 -11.02 -22.10
C CYS A 122 16.93 -11.13 -22.96
N ALA A 123 17.76 -10.08 -22.95
CA ALA A 123 19.00 -10.03 -23.71
C ALA A 123 20.01 -11.12 -23.30
N ALA A 124 19.94 -11.61 -22.07
CA ALA A 124 20.74 -12.75 -21.62
C ALA A 124 20.52 -14.03 -22.44
N PHE A 125 19.37 -14.15 -23.12
CA PHE A 125 19.03 -15.28 -23.99
C PHE A 125 19.28 -15.01 -25.49
N ASN A 126 19.84 -13.86 -25.85
CA ASN A 126 20.19 -13.54 -27.23
C ASN A 126 21.13 -14.60 -27.80
N ASP A 127 20.87 -14.97 -29.06
CA ASP A 127 21.71 -15.87 -29.85
C ASP A 127 21.88 -17.28 -29.23
N ARG A 128 21.08 -17.62 -28.21
CA ARG A 128 20.98 -18.97 -27.67
C ARG A 128 19.97 -19.78 -28.50
N PRO A 129 20.33 -20.99 -28.96
CA PRO A 129 19.42 -21.82 -29.73
C PRO A 129 18.24 -22.25 -28.86
N LEU A 130 17.03 -22.00 -29.35
CA LEU A 130 15.80 -22.63 -28.87
C LEU A 130 15.68 -24.06 -29.42
N VAL A 131 14.62 -24.76 -29.02
CA VAL A 131 14.25 -26.06 -29.58
C VAL A 131 14.25 -25.97 -31.11
N ALA A 132 14.96 -26.89 -31.77
CA ALA A 132 15.26 -26.93 -33.21
C ALA A 132 16.42 -26.05 -33.72
N GLY A 133 17.29 -25.53 -32.85
CA GLY A 133 18.58 -24.94 -33.26
C GLY A 133 18.51 -23.49 -33.76
N ASN A 134 17.31 -22.91 -33.86
CA ASN A 134 17.13 -21.50 -34.21
C ASN A 134 17.44 -20.61 -33.01
N SER A 135 18.20 -19.54 -33.24
CA SER A 135 18.51 -18.52 -32.24
C SER A 135 17.86 -17.20 -32.60
N PHE A 136 17.48 -16.42 -31.60
CA PHE A 136 16.78 -15.15 -31.78
C PHE A 136 17.38 -14.07 -30.87
N ARG A 137 17.09 -12.81 -31.21
CA ARG A 137 17.29 -11.68 -30.33
C ARG A 137 15.98 -11.30 -29.67
N TRP A 138 16.04 -10.95 -28.40
CA TRP A 138 14.89 -10.82 -27.52
C TRP A 138 14.76 -9.41 -26.98
N THR A 139 13.52 -8.96 -26.83
CA THR A 139 13.17 -7.73 -26.10
C THR A 139 12.01 -7.98 -25.14
N THR A 140 11.77 -7.07 -24.21
CA THR A 140 10.69 -7.20 -23.23
C THR A 140 9.29 -7.29 -23.87
N PHE A 141 8.47 -8.23 -23.38
CA PHE A 141 7.05 -8.32 -23.71
C PHE A 141 6.18 -8.11 -22.46
N HIS A 142 5.28 -7.12 -22.51
CA HIS A 142 4.42 -6.73 -21.39
C HIS A 142 2.96 -7.20 -21.53
N GLY A 143 2.65 -8.07 -22.51
CA GLY A 143 1.28 -8.53 -22.76
C GLY A 143 0.81 -9.73 -21.94
N GLY A 144 1.65 -10.28 -21.05
CA GLY A 144 1.30 -11.41 -20.18
C GLY A 144 0.39 -11.01 -19.01
N SER A 145 -0.37 -11.96 -18.46
CA SER A 145 -1.24 -11.75 -17.28
C SER A 145 -0.44 -11.61 -15.98
N ASN A 146 0.72 -12.27 -15.89
CA ASN A 146 1.61 -12.19 -14.74
C ASN A 146 2.81 -11.29 -15.06
N PRO A 147 2.94 -10.11 -14.44
CA PRO A 147 4.07 -9.22 -14.71
C PRO A 147 5.39 -9.79 -14.20
N CYS A 148 5.41 -10.82 -13.34
CA CYS A 148 6.65 -11.42 -12.82
C CYS A 148 7.16 -12.62 -13.62
N GLU A 149 6.59 -12.86 -14.79
CA GLU A 149 7.15 -13.76 -15.79
C GLU A 149 8.09 -13.02 -16.75
N LEU A 150 9.14 -13.72 -17.17
CA LEU A 150 10.10 -13.24 -18.14
C LEU A 150 9.62 -13.62 -19.55
N SER A 151 8.58 -12.92 -20.00
CA SER A 151 8.10 -13.01 -21.38
C SER A 151 8.91 -12.08 -22.28
N CYS A 152 9.51 -12.65 -23.33
CA CYS A 152 10.38 -11.92 -24.25
C CYS A 152 9.89 -12.09 -25.70
N LEU A 153 9.76 -10.99 -26.42
CA LEU A 153 9.37 -10.95 -27.83
C LEU A 153 10.61 -11.17 -28.71
N ALA A 154 10.51 -12.06 -29.70
CA ALA A 154 11.57 -12.23 -30.69
C ALA A 154 11.57 -11.06 -31.68
N LEU A 155 12.68 -10.30 -31.73
CA LEU A 155 12.80 -9.13 -32.58
C LEU A 155 12.65 -9.49 -34.07
N GLY A 156 11.76 -8.78 -34.77
CA GLY A 156 11.46 -9.06 -36.18
C GLY A 156 10.51 -10.24 -36.40
N HIS A 157 9.97 -10.84 -35.34
CA HIS A 157 9.05 -11.97 -35.40
C HIS A 157 7.78 -11.71 -34.56
N ASN A 158 6.73 -12.49 -34.84
CA ASN A 158 5.40 -12.33 -34.22
C ASN A 158 5.13 -13.33 -33.10
N PHE A 159 6.16 -13.76 -32.38
CA PHE A 159 6.02 -14.68 -31.26
C PHE A 159 6.86 -14.23 -30.06
N TYR A 160 6.40 -14.58 -28.86
CA TYR A 160 7.13 -14.39 -27.62
C TYR A 160 7.41 -15.76 -26.98
N TYR A 161 8.42 -15.81 -26.13
CA TYR A 161 8.77 -16.98 -25.34
C TYR A 161 8.85 -16.62 -23.87
N ASN A 162 8.44 -17.54 -22.99
CA ASN A 162 8.49 -17.36 -21.54
C ASN A 162 9.68 -18.12 -20.96
N PHE A 163 10.65 -17.40 -20.41
CA PHE A 163 11.85 -17.96 -19.80
C PHE A 163 11.72 -18.21 -18.28
N GLY A 164 10.50 -18.20 -17.75
CA GLY A 164 10.21 -18.45 -16.33
C GLY A 164 9.93 -17.15 -15.57
N HIS A 165 10.51 -17.01 -14.38
CA HIS A 165 10.33 -15.81 -13.55
C HIS A 165 11.45 -14.80 -13.77
N VAL A 166 11.09 -13.52 -13.67
CA VAL A 166 12.07 -12.43 -13.62
C VAL A 166 12.86 -12.48 -12.30
N LEU A 167 14.07 -11.92 -12.32
CA LEU A 167 14.90 -11.74 -11.14
C LEU A 167 14.23 -10.84 -10.09
N ASP A 168 14.47 -11.13 -8.82
CA ASP A 168 13.95 -10.34 -7.70
C ASP A 168 14.40 -8.87 -7.81
N GLY A 169 13.47 -7.94 -7.57
CA GLY A 169 13.70 -6.50 -7.75
C GLY A 169 13.36 -5.98 -9.15
N THR A 170 12.94 -6.84 -10.09
CA THR A 170 12.40 -6.39 -11.38
C THR A 170 11.08 -5.66 -11.19
N SER A 171 10.95 -4.45 -11.75
CA SER A 171 9.69 -3.70 -11.68
C SER A 171 8.53 -4.48 -12.35
N CYS A 172 7.36 -4.41 -11.72
CA CYS A 172 6.16 -5.16 -12.13
C CYS A 172 4.87 -4.33 -12.20
N SER A 173 4.94 -3.04 -11.86
CA SER A 173 3.82 -2.11 -11.97
C SER A 173 4.28 -0.82 -12.65
N LYS A 174 3.31 -0.08 -13.20
CA LYS A 174 3.53 1.34 -13.54
C LYS A 174 3.69 2.19 -12.29
N GLU A 175 3.18 1.74 -11.16
CA GLU A 175 3.37 2.40 -9.88
C GLU A 175 4.83 2.30 -9.41
N PRO A 176 5.42 3.39 -8.92
CA PRO A 176 6.78 3.37 -8.38
C PRO A 176 6.93 2.38 -7.24
N GLY A 177 8.06 1.66 -7.22
CA GLY A 177 8.49 0.83 -6.10
C GLY A 177 7.93 -0.60 -6.07
N ALA A 178 6.91 -0.95 -6.86
CA ALA A 178 6.44 -2.33 -6.92
C ALA A 178 7.42 -3.22 -7.69
N VAL A 179 7.87 -4.31 -7.07
CA VAL A 179 8.89 -5.21 -7.62
C VAL A 179 8.48 -6.67 -7.50
N CYS A 180 8.99 -7.49 -8.42
CA CYS A 180 8.87 -8.94 -8.36
C CYS A 180 9.77 -9.50 -7.28
N VAL A 181 9.22 -10.40 -6.48
CA VAL A 181 9.95 -11.22 -5.52
C VAL A 181 9.35 -12.61 -5.53
N ASN A 182 10.17 -13.64 -5.79
CA ASN A 182 9.76 -15.04 -5.85
C ASN A 182 8.50 -15.25 -6.72
N GLY A 183 8.52 -14.65 -7.93
CA GLY A 183 7.43 -14.76 -8.91
C GLY A 183 6.17 -13.95 -8.61
N ARG A 184 6.14 -13.14 -7.54
CA ARG A 184 4.98 -12.31 -7.14
C ARG A 184 5.30 -10.83 -7.20
N CYS A 185 4.37 -10.03 -7.72
CA CYS A 185 4.50 -8.57 -7.73
C CYS A 185 4.09 -8.01 -6.35
N LEU A 186 5.04 -7.44 -5.63
CA LEU A 186 4.83 -6.91 -4.28
C LEU A 186 5.09 -5.39 -4.27
N LYS A 187 4.17 -4.65 -3.65
CA LYS A 187 4.31 -3.21 -3.40
C LYS A 187 4.87 -2.97 -2.00
N PRO A 188 5.79 -2.01 -1.81
CA PRO A 188 6.24 -1.64 -0.48
C PRO A 188 5.13 -0.91 0.28
N GLY A 189 4.98 -1.22 1.56
CA GLY A 189 4.27 -0.35 2.49
C GLY A 189 5.08 0.90 2.82
N CYS A 190 4.50 1.81 3.60
CA CYS A 190 5.22 3.02 4.07
C CYS A 190 6.43 2.68 4.96
N ASP A 191 6.48 1.46 5.51
CA ASP A 191 7.60 0.89 6.28
C ASP A 191 8.71 0.30 5.39
N SER A 192 8.60 0.47 4.07
CA SER A 192 9.48 -0.10 3.03
C SER A 192 9.45 -1.64 2.94
N ILE A 193 8.57 -2.32 3.67
CA ILE A 193 8.44 -3.78 3.60
C ILE A 193 7.54 -4.16 2.43
N LEU A 194 8.03 -5.05 1.57
CA LEU A 194 7.30 -5.51 0.39
C LEU A 194 6.14 -6.43 0.80
N GLY A 195 4.93 -6.08 0.36
CA GLY A 195 3.69 -6.77 0.75
C GLY A 195 3.14 -6.35 2.11
N SER A 196 3.71 -5.31 2.74
CA SER A 196 3.16 -4.74 3.97
C SER A 196 1.84 -4.03 3.72
N LYS A 197 0.94 -4.11 4.70
CA LYS A 197 -0.35 -3.41 4.68
C LYS A 197 -0.27 -2.00 5.30
N GLN A 198 0.92 -1.63 5.79
CA GLN A 198 1.13 -0.32 6.41
C GLN A 198 1.03 0.79 5.37
N GLN A 199 0.23 1.79 5.69
CA GLN A 199 -0.01 2.97 4.87
C GLN A 199 0.28 4.22 5.67
N GLU A 200 0.61 5.29 4.96
CA GLU A 200 0.71 6.61 5.55
C GLU A 200 -0.68 7.11 5.93
N ASP A 201 -0.75 7.83 7.04
CA ASP A 201 -1.92 8.60 7.41
C ASP A 201 -1.99 9.91 6.61
N ALA A 202 -3.02 10.74 6.83
CA ALA A 202 -3.17 12.03 6.14
C ALA A 202 -1.99 13.00 6.41
N CYS A 203 -1.24 12.77 7.48
CA CYS A 203 -0.08 13.54 7.90
C CYS A 203 1.25 12.98 7.36
N MET A 204 1.20 12.02 6.42
CA MET A 204 2.38 11.30 5.90
C MET A 204 3.17 10.54 6.97
N VAL A 205 2.52 10.14 8.08
CA VAL A 205 3.15 9.29 9.11
C VAL A 205 2.77 7.84 8.86
N CYS A 206 3.78 6.98 8.70
CA CYS A 206 3.55 5.56 8.47
C CYS A 206 2.88 4.89 9.67
N GLY A 207 1.69 4.30 9.47
CA GLY A 207 0.89 3.74 10.55
C GLY A 207 0.36 4.80 11.54
N GLY A 208 0.32 6.07 11.14
CA GLY A 208 -0.14 7.18 11.97
C GLY A 208 -1.64 7.20 12.19
N HIS A 209 -2.08 8.14 13.03
CA HIS A 209 -3.46 8.29 13.48
C HIS A 209 -4.07 9.67 13.15
N ASN A 210 -3.51 10.39 12.18
CA ASN A 210 -3.94 11.72 11.74
C ASN A 210 -3.80 12.84 12.79
N THR A 211 -2.92 12.70 13.77
CA THR A 211 -2.79 13.64 14.90
C THR A 211 -1.55 14.54 14.86
N THR A 212 -0.61 14.28 13.96
CA THR A 212 0.68 14.98 13.89
C THR A 212 0.67 16.21 12.98
N CYS A 213 -0.43 16.45 12.28
CA CYS A 213 -0.61 17.59 11.39
C CYS A 213 -1.94 18.29 11.65
N LEU A 214 -2.01 19.56 11.27
CA LEU A 214 -3.26 20.34 11.32
C LEU A 214 -4.11 20.03 10.09
N HIS A 215 -5.38 19.73 10.29
CA HIS A 215 -6.36 19.57 9.23
C HIS A 215 -6.96 20.91 8.85
N HIS A 216 -6.78 21.34 7.61
CA HIS A 216 -7.35 22.60 7.11
C HIS A 216 -8.46 22.33 6.08
N LYS A 217 -9.64 22.92 6.31
CA LYS A 217 -10.77 22.85 5.39
C LYS A 217 -11.34 24.25 5.16
N SER A 218 -11.35 24.69 3.90
CA SER A 218 -11.91 25.96 3.48
C SER A 218 -12.87 25.77 2.31
N VAL A 219 -13.91 26.59 2.25
CA VAL A 219 -14.85 26.63 1.12
C VAL A 219 -14.83 28.04 0.55
N TYR A 220 -14.49 28.15 -0.74
CA TYR A 220 -14.55 29.43 -1.43
C TYR A 220 -15.97 29.69 -1.92
N GLN A 221 -16.56 30.77 -1.43
CA GLN A 221 -17.83 31.30 -1.89
C GLN A 221 -17.58 32.72 -2.40
N ASN A 222 -17.89 32.99 -3.67
CA ASN A 222 -17.73 34.35 -4.19
C ASN A 222 -18.81 35.24 -3.60
N ARG A 223 -18.42 36.09 -2.64
CA ARG A 223 -19.28 37.12 -2.07
C ARG A 223 -18.91 38.53 -2.52
N ARG A 224 -17.89 38.70 -3.36
CA ARG A 224 -17.41 40.02 -3.81
C ARG A 224 -17.33 40.09 -5.32
N MET A 225 -18.35 40.73 -5.88
CA MET A 225 -18.33 41.26 -7.24
C MET A 225 -17.60 42.61 -7.18
N GLU A 226 -16.27 42.63 -7.06
CA GLU A 226 -15.51 43.88 -7.04
C GLU A 226 -14.40 43.94 -8.10
N ALA A 227 -14.59 44.93 -8.98
CA ALA A 227 -13.63 45.74 -9.73
C ALA A 227 -12.76 45.14 -10.85
N GLY A 228 -13.06 43.94 -11.37
CA GLY A 228 -12.21 43.30 -12.39
C GLY A 228 -12.93 42.70 -13.59
N GLY A 229 -14.17 43.11 -13.90
CA GLY A 229 -14.96 42.51 -14.98
C GLY A 229 -15.20 41.00 -14.75
N PRO A 230 -15.94 40.33 -15.64
CA PRO A 230 -16.27 38.97 -15.36
C PRO A 230 -15.03 38.07 -15.67
N PHE A 231 -14.16 38.37 -16.63
CA PHE A 231 -13.12 37.42 -17.12
C PHE A 231 -11.84 37.42 -16.28
N GLY A 232 -11.45 36.26 -15.72
CA GLY A 232 -10.12 36.14 -15.10
C GLY A 232 -9.97 34.97 -14.13
N TYR A 233 -8.72 34.72 -13.75
CA TYR A 233 -8.36 33.52 -12.98
C TYR A 233 -8.71 33.56 -11.53
N ASN A 234 -8.53 34.64 -10.79
CA ASN A 234 -8.87 34.62 -9.37
C ASN A 234 -7.84 33.59 -8.62
N GLU A 235 -7.41 33.78 -7.35
CA GLU A 235 -6.90 32.87 -6.26
C GLU A 235 -7.86 32.45 -5.05
N VAL A 236 -8.21 31.18 -4.81
CA VAL A 236 -9.20 30.71 -3.77
C VAL A 236 -8.54 30.31 -2.46
N ALA A 237 -7.33 29.77 -2.53
CA ALA A 237 -6.68 29.12 -1.41
C ALA A 237 -5.19 28.97 -1.72
N MET A 238 -4.37 29.22 -0.72
CA MET A 238 -2.94 28.97 -0.77
C MET A 238 -2.64 27.59 -0.20
N ILE A 239 -1.96 26.75 -0.97
CA ILE A 239 -1.43 25.47 -0.47
C ILE A 239 -0.04 25.72 0.15
N PRO A 240 0.10 25.62 1.49
CA PRO A 240 1.39 25.85 2.14
C PRO A 240 2.38 24.73 1.82
N ALA A 241 3.67 25.03 1.89
CA ALA A 241 4.72 24.03 1.73
C ALA A 241 4.58 22.95 2.82
N GLY A 242 4.73 21.69 2.44
CA GLY A 242 4.54 20.56 3.35
C GLY A 242 3.08 20.16 3.58
N ALA A 243 2.11 20.79 2.92
CA ALA A 243 0.73 20.29 2.92
C ALA A 243 0.65 18.90 2.25
N THR A 244 -0.02 17.98 2.92
CA THR A 244 -0.18 16.58 2.51
C THR A 244 -1.66 16.26 2.33
N HIS A 245 -1.97 15.18 1.60
CA HIS A 245 -3.35 14.69 1.43
C HIS A 245 -4.34 15.78 0.96
N ILE A 246 -3.91 16.64 0.04
CA ILE A 246 -4.67 17.80 -0.45
C ILE A 246 -5.79 17.32 -1.37
N ARG A 247 -7.03 17.70 -1.04
CA ARG A 247 -8.21 17.41 -1.86
C ARG A 247 -8.94 18.70 -2.19
N VAL A 248 -9.04 19.00 -3.49
CA VAL A 248 -9.80 20.13 -4.01
C VAL A 248 -10.96 19.59 -4.84
N THR A 249 -12.18 20.05 -4.56
CA THR A 249 -13.39 19.63 -5.28
C THR A 249 -14.15 20.87 -5.74
N ASP A 250 -14.47 20.93 -7.03
CA ASP A 250 -15.31 21.96 -7.63
C ASP A 250 -16.48 21.28 -8.36
N ASN A 251 -17.70 21.78 -8.09
CA ASN A 251 -18.95 21.29 -8.71
C ASN A 251 -19.59 22.38 -9.60
N SER A 252 -18.84 23.41 -9.97
CA SER A 252 -19.31 24.48 -10.85
C SER A 252 -18.95 24.23 -12.33
N ARG A 253 -19.33 25.15 -13.22
CA ARG A 253 -18.89 25.13 -14.63
C ARG A 253 -17.52 25.80 -14.83
N ASN A 254 -16.79 26.08 -13.75
CA ASN A 254 -15.47 26.68 -13.81
C ASN A 254 -14.38 25.62 -13.99
N TYR A 255 -13.15 26.10 -14.22
CA TYR A 255 -11.94 25.31 -14.18
C TYR A 255 -11.06 25.78 -13.02
N LEU A 256 -10.38 24.84 -12.38
CA LEU A 256 -9.34 25.12 -11.40
C LEU A 256 -7.99 25.19 -12.13
N ALA A 257 -7.13 26.13 -11.73
CA ALA A 257 -5.73 26.14 -12.15
C ALA A 257 -4.82 26.16 -10.93
N LEU A 258 -3.61 25.62 -11.07
CA LEU A 258 -2.60 25.56 -10.02
C LEU A 258 -1.44 26.46 -10.41
N GLN A 259 -1.44 27.70 -9.95
CA GLN A 259 -0.37 28.64 -10.26
C GLN A 259 0.87 28.40 -9.39
N ASN A 260 2.11 28.37 -9.83
CA ASN A 260 3.28 28.28 -8.94
C ASN A 260 3.60 29.62 -8.23
N GLY A 261 4.62 29.63 -7.35
CA GLY A 261 4.96 30.83 -6.56
C GLY A 261 5.59 31.97 -7.35
N ARG A 262 5.74 31.79 -8.67
CA ARG A 262 6.22 32.77 -9.64
C ARG A 262 5.09 33.23 -10.58
N SER A 263 3.85 33.01 -10.18
CA SER A 263 2.65 33.38 -10.95
C SER A 263 2.52 32.69 -12.32
N GLN A 264 3.18 31.54 -12.52
CA GLN A 264 3.06 30.73 -13.75
C GLN A 264 2.05 29.61 -13.53
N PHE A 265 1.17 29.36 -14.50
CA PHE A 265 0.16 28.29 -14.43
C PHE A 265 0.71 26.95 -14.89
#